data_AF-A0A0U1QNZ0-F1
#
_entry.id   AF-A0A0U1QNZ0-F1
#
_cell.length_a   1.000
_cell.length_b   1.000
_cell.length_c   1.000
_cell.angle_alpha   90.00
_cell.angle_beta   90.00
_cell.angle_gamma   90.00
#
_symmetry.space_group_name_H-M   'P 1'
#
loop_
_entity.id
_entity.type
_entity.pdbx_description
1 polymer ?
#
loop_
_entity_poly.entity_id
_entity_poly.type
_entity_poly.pdbx_seq_one_letter_code
_entity_poly.pdbx_strand_id
1 'polypeptide(L)'
;MVFPNGNYEGGDQVGIKNRVPYLKVKAFLVERELSYKDVSDIINVTPGTVSKKLNGFGGDFTLKEVKLLNQRLGIPVVYFFELDVPKKEH
;
A
#
# COMPACT_ATOMS: atom_id res chain seq x y z
N MET A 1 3.29 23.04 -11.36
CA MET A 1 2.96 21.67 -11.82
C MET A 1 1.45 21.60 -11.96
N VAL A 2 0.95 21.40 -13.18
CA VAL A 2 -0.48 21.34 -13.51
C VAL A 2 -0.84 19.87 -13.72
N PHE A 3 -1.81 19.35 -12.96
CA PHE A 3 -2.41 18.04 -13.24
C PHE A 3 -3.70 18.29 -14.05
N PRO A 4 -3.89 17.64 -15.21
CA PRO A 4 -5.04 17.88 -16.06
C PRO A 4 -6.34 17.36 -15.44
N ASN A 5 -7.39 18.18 -15.56
CA ASN A 5 -8.77 17.89 -15.18
C ASN A 5 -9.35 16.75 -16.04
N GLY A 6 -9.65 15.62 -15.39
CA GLY A 6 -10.53 14.58 -15.92
C GLY A 6 -11.80 14.52 -15.08
N ASN A 7 -12.95 14.82 -15.69
CA ASN A 7 -14.26 14.74 -15.08
C ASN A 7 -14.63 13.27 -14.77
N TYR A 8 -14.97 12.98 -13.52
CA TYR A 8 -15.73 11.79 -13.12
C TYR A 8 -17.05 12.26 -12.53
N GLU A 9 -18.12 12.22 -13.33
CA GLU A 9 -19.48 12.49 -12.88
C GLU A 9 -20.17 11.15 -12.56
N GLY A 10 -20.60 10.96 -11.31
CA GLY A 10 -21.54 9.91 -10.94
C GLY A 10 -21.33 9.30 -9.54
N GLY A 11 -22.32 9.52 -8.67
CA GLY A 11 -22.70 8.55 -7.64
C GLY A 11 -22.11 8.73 -6.25
N ASP A 12 -22.96 9.22 -5.34
CA ASP A 12 -22.91 9.02 -3.89
C ASP A 12 -21.74 9.62 -3.10
N GLN A 13 -22.08 10.55 -2.19
CA GLN A 13 -21.20 11.01 -1.11
C GLN A 13 -20.97 9.88 -0.10
N VAL A 14 -20.15 8.89 -0.45
CA VAL A 14 -19.69 7.85 0.49
C VAL A 14 -18.34 8.31 1.04
N GLY A 15 -18.32 8.72 2.31
CA GLY A 15 -17.20 9.40 2.97
C GLY A 15 -15.83 8.89 2.54
N ILE A 16 -15.00 9.80 2.01
CA ILE A 16 -13.59 9.56 1.69
C ILE A 16 -12.86 9.29 2.99
N LYS A 17 -12.93 8.04 3.47
CA LYS A 17 -11.98 7.54 4.45
C LYS A 17 -10.64 7.65 3.74
N ASN A 18 -9.79 8.57 4.19
CA ASN A 18 -8.43 8.76 3.71
C ASN A 18 -7.58 7.52 4.06
N ARG A 19 -7.95 6.36 3.50
CA ARG A 19 -7.28 5.09 3.71
C ARG A 19 -6.05 5.15 2.83
N VAL A 20 -4.97 5.65 3.40
CA VAL A 20 -3.65 5.45 2.84
C VAL A 20 -3.02 4.36 3.69
N PRO A 21 -3.36 3.07 3.51
CA PRO A 21 -2.72 2.02 4.27
C PRO A 21 -1.25 1.91 3.86
N TYR A 22 -0.50 1.15 4.65
CA TYR A 22 0.90 0.82 4.35
C TYR A 22 1.80 2.06 4.11
N LEU A 23 1.53 3.18 4.79
CA LEU A 23 2.36 4.41 4.70
C LEU A 23 3.84 4.13 4.96
N LYS A 24 4.14 3.28 5.94
CA LYS A 24 5.52 2.87 6.28
C LYS A 24 6.18 2.10 5.14
N VAL A 25 5.41 1.26 4.43
CA VAL A 25 5.91 0.55 3.24
C VAL A 25 6.21 1.55 2.12
N LYS A 26 5.30 2.51 1.86
CA LYS A 26 5.54 3.54 0.84
C LYS A 26 6.77 4.40 1.15
N ALA A 27 6.92 4.83 2.40
CA ALA A 27 8.09 5.58 2.84
C ALA A 27 9.38 4.77 2.60
N PHE A 28 9.40 3.50 3.01
CA PHE A 28 10.54 2.61 2.77
C PHE A 28 10.91 2.49 1.29
N LEU A 29 9.92 2.36 0.40
CA LEU A 29 10.19 2.26 -1.04
C LEU A 29 10.83 3.53 -1.59
N VAL A 30 10.36 4.71 -1.16
CA VAL A 30 10.95 6.00 -1.55
C VAL A 30 12.37 6.15 -1.01
N GLU A 31 12.59 5.82 0.26
CA GLU A 31 13.92 5.90 0.91
C GLU A 31 14.96 4.97 0.29
N ARG A 32 14.51 3.87 -0.33
CA ARG A 32 15.37 2.87 -0.98
C ARG A 32 15.37 2.97 -2.51
N GLU A 33 14.72 3.98 -3.07
CA GLU A 33 14.59 4.19 -4.52
C GLU A 33 13.99 2.96 -5.25
N LEU A 34 13.13 2.21 -4.55
CA LEU A 34 12.46 1.02 -5.07
C LEU A 34 11.16 1.40 -5.78
N SER A 35 10.98 0.89 -7.00
CA SER A 35 9.77 1.14 -7.78
C SER A 35 8.67 0.13 -7.45
N TYR A 36 7.42 0.46 -7.82
CA TYR A 36 6.32 -0.50 -7.74
C TYR A 36 6.51 -1.69 -8.69
N LYS A 37 7.32 -1.53 -9.74
CA LYS A 37 7.71 -2.62 -10.64
C LYS A 37 8.57 -3.63 -9.87
N ASP A 38 9.57 -3.19 -9.11
CA ASP A 38 10.43 -4.07 -8.31
C ASP A 38 9.62 -4.90 -7.31
N VAL A 39 8.69 -4.26 -6.61
CA VAL A 39 7.76 -4.95 -5.71
C VAL A 39 6.93 -5.98 -6.47
N SER A 40 6.39 -5.61 -7.64
CA SER A 40 5.53 -6.46 -8.44
C SER A 40 6.24 -7.68 -9.02
N ASP A 41 7.51 -7.53 -9.41
CA ASP A 41 8.38 -8.61 -9.89
C ASP A 41 8.64 -9.65 -8.77
N ILE A 42 8.81 -9.21 -7.52
CA ILE A 42 9.06 -10.12 -6.38
C ILE A 42 7.84 -10.97 -6.00
N ILE A 43 6.63 -10.38 -6.04
CA ILE A 43 5.40 -11.07 -5.64
C ILE A 43 4.57 -11.60 -6.81
N ASN A 44 5.10 -11.48 -8.03
CA ASN A 44 4.51 -11.96 -9.27
C ASN A 44 3.07 -11.42 -9.52
N VAL A 45 2.91 -10.10 -9.39
CA VAL A 45 1.65 -9.39 -9.69
C VAL A 45 1.93 -8.22 -10.61
N THR A 46 0.89 -7.48 -11.03
CA THR A 46 1.09 -6.25 -11.82
C THR A 46 1.44 -5.05 -10.93
N PRO A 47 2.19 -4.05 -11.43
CA PRO A 47 2.45 -2.81 -10.70
C PRO A 47 1.16 -2.08 -10.26
N GLY A 48 0.09 -2.17 -11.08
CA GLY A 48 -1.22 -1.64 -10.76
C GLY A 48 -1.87 -2.35 -9.56
N THR A 49 -1.70 -3.67 -9.46
CA THR A 49 -2.13 -4.44 -8.29
C THR A 49 -1.39 -3.98 -7.03
N VAL A 50 -0.07 -3.82 -7.10
CA VAL A 50 0.75 -3.30 -5.97
C VAL A 50 0.24 -1.93 -5.52
N SER A 51 0.01 -1.01 -6.47
CA SER A 51 -0.53 0.31 -6.16
C SER A 51 -1.89 0.22 -5.46
N LYS A 52 -2.81 -0.63 -5.93
CA LYS A 52 -4.12 -0.83 -5.27
C LYS A 52 -3.98 -1.40 -3.86
N LYS A 53 -3.10 -2.39 -3.65
CA LYS A 53 -2.83 -2.97 -2.32
C LYS A 53 -2.28 -1.91 -1.36
N LEU A 54 -1.24 -1.19 -1.77
CA LEU A 54 -0.62 -0.11 -0.98
C LEU A 54 -1.59 1.04 -0.70
N ASN A 55 -2.58 1.29 -1.55
CA ASN A 55 -3.59 2.32 -1.35
C ASN A 55 -4.88 1.79 -0.69
N GLY A 56 -4.98 0.50 -0.35
CA GLY A 56 -6.15 -0.04 0.35
C GLY A 56 -7.40 -0.20 -0.50
N PHE A 57 -7.25 -0.09 -1.83
CA PHE A 57 -8.32 -0.31 -2.80
C PHE A 57 -8.26 -1.71 -3.41
N GLY A 58 -7.27 -2.52 -3.02
CA GLY A 58 -7.16 -3.94 -3.36
C GLY A 58 -7.15 -4.82 -2.11
N GLY A 59 -7.06 -6.14 -2.30
CA GLY A 59 -6.87 -7.07 -1.18
C GLY A 59 -5.50 -6.89 -0.50
N ASP A 60 -5.41 -7.28 0.76
CA ASP A 60 -4.20 -7.14 1.57
C ASP A 60 -3.01 -7.97 1.06
N PHE A 61 -1.82 -7.67 1.59
CA PHE A 61 -0.65 -8.52 1.40
C PHE A 61 -0.80 -9.80 2.21
N THR A 62 -0.71 -10.93 1.52
CA THR A 62 -0.64 -12.25 2.15
C THR A 62 0.69 -12.41 2.89
N LEU A 63 0.72 -13.29 3.91
CA LEU A 63 1.95 -13.59 4.65
C LEU A 63 3.10 -14.06 3.75
N LYS A 64 2.77 -14.79 2.67
CA LYS A 64 3.74 -15.26 1.69
C LYS A 64 4.35 -14.08 0.91
N GLU A 65 3.53 -13.13 0.47
CA GLU A 65 4.00 -11.90 -0.19
C GLU A 65 4.86 -11.07 0.76
N VAL A 66 4.41 -10.85 2.00
CA VAL A 66 5.18 -10.10 3.02
C VAL A 66 6.54 -10.75 3.29
N LYS A 67 6.58 -12.08 3.42
CA LYS A 67 7.83 -12.82 3.62
C LYS A 67 8.78 -12.66 2.43
N LEU A 68 8.27 -12.74 1.20
CA LEU A 68 9.09 -12.53 0.00
C LEU A 68 9.65 -11.11 -0.07
N LEU A 69 8.82 -10.10 0.20
CA LEU A 69 9.24 -8.69 0.21
C LEU A 69 10.28 -8.41 1.30
N ASN A 70 10.12 -9.02 2.48
CA ASN A 70 11.13 -8.93 3.52
C ASN A 70 12.45 -9.58 3.09
N GLN A 71 12.42 -10.80 2.55
CA GLN A 71 13.62 -11.54 2.17
C GLN A 71 14.36 -10.94 0.97
N ARG A 72 13.64 -10.33 0.02
CA ARG A 72 14.21 -9.84 -1.24
C ARG A 72 14.52 -8.35 -1.22
N LEU A 73 13.67 -7.54 -0.60
CA LEU A 73 13.77 -6.08 -0.59
C LEU A 73 14.09 -5.52 0.82
N GLY A 74 14.12 -6.36 1.85
CA GLY A 74 14.42 -5.93 3.21
C GLY A 74 13.30 -5.14 3.89
N ILE A 75 12.08 -5.13 3.33
CA ILE A 75 10.96 -4.39 3.94
C ILE A 75 10.65 -5.00 5.31
N PRO A 76 10.68 -4.24 6.41
CA PRO A 76 10.35 -4.75 7.72
C PRO A 76 8.91 -5.30 7.76
N VAL A 77 8.75 -6.54 8.22
CA VAL A 77 7.45 -7.23 8.31
C VAL A 77 6.44 -6.40 9.11
N VAL A 78 6.90 -5.73 10.16
CA VAL A 78 6.11 -4.83 11.02
C VAL A 78 5.46 -3.65 10.28
N TYR A 79 5.92 -3.29 9.07
CA TYR A 79 5.32 -2.21 8.28
C TYR A 79 4.01 -2.63 7.59
N PHE A 80 3.76 -3.93 7.52
CA PHE A 80 2.52 -4.50 6.96
C PHE A 80 1.44 -4.73 8.01
N PHE A 81 1.73 -4.50 9.30
CA PHE A 81 0.77 -4.67 10.37
C PHE A 81 0.50 -3.32 11.02
N GLU A 82 -0.76 -2.89 11.02
CA GLU A 82 -1.19 -1.81 11.89
C GLU A 82 -1.39 -2.40 13.29
N LEU A 83 -0.54 -1.99 14.24
CA LEU A 83 -0.85 -2.16 15.65
C LEU A 83 -1.95 -1.14 15.96
N ASP A 84 -3.21 -1.52 15.71
CA ASP A 84 -4.34 -0.82 16.30
C ASP A 84 -4.24 -1.10 17.80
N VAL A 85 -3.48 -0.26 18.51
CA VAL A 85 -3.44 -0.29 19.97
C VAL A 85 -4.69 0.48 20.39
N PRO A 86 -5.77 -0.19 20.86
CA PRO A 86 -6.92 0.51 21.38
C PRO A 86 -6.44 1.42 22.51
N LYS A 87 -6.69 2.73 22.38
CA LYS A 87 -6.17 3.72 23.34
C LYS A 87 -6.76 3.59 24.74
N LYS A 88 -7.73 2.70 24.98
CA LYS A 88 -8.28 2.37 26.30
C LYS A 88 -8.84 0.95 26.30
N GLU A 89 -8.36 0.13 27.24
CA GLU A 89 -9.16 -0.96 27.81
C GLU A 89 -10.32 -0.32 28.61
N HIS A 90 -11.54 -0.86 28.46
CA HIS A 90 -12.74 -0.38 29.15
C HIS A 90 -12.80 -0.92 30.57
#